data_AF-A0A565BTE6-F1
#
_entry.id   AF-A0A565BTE6-F1
#
_cell.length_a   1.000
_cell.length_b   1.000
_cell.length_c   1.000
_cell.angle_alpha   90.00
_cell.angle_beta   90.00
_cell.angle_gamma   90.00
#
_symmetry.space_group_name_H-M   'P 1'
#
loop_
_entity.id
_entity.type
_entity.pdbx_description
1 polymer ?
#
loop_
_entity_poly.entity_id
_entity_poly.type
_entity_poly.pdbx_seq_one_letter_code
_entity_poly.pdbx_strand_id
1 'polypeptide(L)'
;MEALRNIKSNIKVIPHLDEKNEGCIVANVTLVEADQKPALVSTEWCLVPGRGRYPSKALFQSAGSVTFKHRNIQGLNQSLIGSGDLLFQLDYVHSHLDDVKNPRNRSFKTSFVNSRKLSPIFTGGPGFEEVVPPMLVDRLGLQANITENLTRQSKFTYGLAFEEITTRDKNGQISANGLMLLPYGGTSVNGPPTTLSGTGIDRSTSQHNQCHSLSTSQHNPRQHQVDQGLGIGSNFPLYNRHQLTLTRFIPLKKVEEGSGNRQPPVLVLHGYYGGCIGDFPSYDAFVLGGPNSVRGYTMGELGAAKHILENTCEEHTCMHLLSMETIWEAQWTLKGIRQRFTGERDMVHPVVSV
;
A
#
# COMPACT_ATOMS: atom_id res chain seq x y z
N MET A 1 27.17 -1.03 5.64
CA MET A 1 27.16 0.34 5.08
C MET A 1 25.76 0.93 4.99
N GLU A 2 24.72 0.19 4.54
CA GLU A 2 23.35 0.74 4.45
C GLU A 2 22.71 1.07 5.80
N ALA A 3 22.94 0.27 6.86
CA ALA A 3 22.40 0.54 8.20
C ALA A 3 22.93 1.84 8.83
N LEU A 4 24.15 2.26 8.47
CA LEU A 4 24.79 3.47 8.99
C LEU A 4 24.25 4.75 8.33
N ARG A 5 23.66 4.65 7.14
CA ARG A 5 23.24 5.82 6.34
C ARG A 5 22.02 6.54 6.91
N ASN A 6 21.19 5.85 7.70
CA ASN A 6 19.96 6.41 8.29
C ASN A 6 20.13 7.01 9.68
N ILE A 7 21.31 6.81 10.30
CA ILE A 7 21.61 7.24 11.69
C ILE A 7 22.68 8.34 11.70
N LYS A 8 23.54 8.40 10.67
CA LYS A 8 24.67 9.32 10.62
C LYS A 8 24.37 10.53 9.74
N SER A 9 24.64 11.72 10.26
CA SER A 9 24.48 13.00 9.54
C SER A 9 25.62 13.23 8.56
N ASN A 10 26.80 12.67 8.83
CA ASN A 10 27.96 12.77 7.96
C ASN A 10 28.86 11.55 8.08
N ILE A 11 29.35 11.06 6.94
CA ILE A 11 30.28 9.93 6.84
C ILE A 11 31.51 10.45 6.10
N LYS A 12 32.62 10.62 6.81
CA LYS A 12 33.91 10.98 6.21
C LYS A 12 34.83 9.78 6.26
N VAL A 13 35.20 9.27 5.08
CA VAL A 13 36.18 8.21 4.93
C VAL A 13 37.50 8.86 4.55
N ILE A 14 38.51 8.77 5.41
CA ILE A 14 39.85 9.29 5.14
C ILE A 14 40.77 8.07 4.98
N PRO A 15 41.19 7.73 3.76
CA PRO A 15 42.16 6.67 3.52
C PRO A 15 43.55 7.16 3.92
N HIS A 16 44.25 6.35 4.71
CA HIS A 16 45.65 6.50 5.05
C HIS A 16 46.43 5.29 4.52
N LEU A 17 47.64 5.52 4.03
CA LEU A 17 48.57 4.43 3.70
C LEU A 17 49.12 3.85 5.00
N ASP A 18 49.14 2.53 5.12
CA ASP A 18 49.68 1.85 6.29
C ASP A 18 51.21 1.92 6.27
N GLU A 19 51.82 2.56 7.26
CA GLU A 19 53.28 2.72 7.33
C GLU A 19 54.02 1.40 7.59
N LYS A 20 53.32 0.33 7.99
CA LYS A 20 53.93 -0.97 8.35
C LYS A 20 53.86 -2.04 7.25
N ASN A 21 52.97 -1.90 6.28
CA ASN A 21 52.79 -2.88 5.21
C ASN A 21 52.65 -2.16 3.86
N GLU A 22 53.68 -2.24 3.03
CA GLU A 22 53.63 -1.71 1.66
C GLU A 22 52.47 -2.34 0.88
N GLY A 23 51.52 -1.51 0.44
CA GLY A 23 50.34 -1.92 -0.33
C GLY A 23 49.02 -1.98 0.46
N CYS A 24 49.03 -1.79 1.78
CA CYS A 24 47.80 -1.75 2.58
C CYS A 24 47.25 -0.32 2.74
N ILE A 25 45.96 -0.14 2.48
CA ILE A 25 45.23 1.12 2.70
C ILE A 25 44.35 0.94 3.93
N VAL A 26 44.60 1.74 4.97
CA VAL A 26 43.79 1.82 6.18
C VAL A 26 42.80 2.96 6.02
N ALA A 27 41.51 2.65 5.91
CA ALA A 27 40.46 3.66 5.83
C ALA A 27 39.91 3.98 7.22
N ASN A 28 40.20 5.19 7.73
CA ASN A 28 39.57 5.70 8.93
C ASN A 28 38.20 6.28 8.58
N VAL A 29 37.14 5.69 9.11
CA VAL A 29 35.78 6.16 8.90
C VAL A 29 35.34 6.96 10.13
N THR A 30 35.30 8.28 9.99
CA THR A 30 34.72 9.16 11.02
C THR A 30 33.23 9.30 10.77
N LEU A 31 32.43 8.92 11.77
CA LEU A 31 30.97 8.89 11.71
C LEU A 31 30.42 9.94 12.69
N VAL A 32 29.70 10.93 12.17
CA VAL A 32 28.96 11.89 13.01
C VAL A 32 27.51 11.42 13.08
N GLU A 33 26.99 11.21 14.29
CA GLU A 33 25.59 10.84 14.51
C GLU A 33 24.67 12.03 14.21
N ALA A 34 23.51 11.76 13.63
CA ALA A 34 22.49 12.80 13.43
C ALA A 34 21.74 13.05 14.75
N ASP A 35 21.49 14.32 15.08
CA ASP A 35 20.67 14.68 16.23
C ASP A 35 19.30 14.02 16.13
N GLN A 36 18.98 13.20 17.13
CA GLN A 36 17.72 12.49 17.22
C GLN A 36 16.63 13.46 17.67
N LYS A 37 16.04 14.23 16.74
CA LYS A 37 14.88 15.07 17.07
C LYS A 37 13.70 14.17 17.42
N PRO A 38 13.20 14.17 18.67
CA PRO A 38 12.25 13.16 19.14
C PRO A 38 10.82 13.39 18.65
N ALA A 39 10.44 14.62 18.30
CA ALA A 39 9.08 14.96 17.89
C ALA A 39 9.09 15.89 16.68
N LEU A 40 8.30 15.54 15.67
CA LEU A 40 8.03 16.38 14.51
C LEU A 40 6.52 16.58 14.44
N VAL A 41 6.08 17.78 14.79
CA VAL A 41 4.68 18.19 14.65
C VAL A 41 4.49 18.69 13.22
N SER A 42 3.68 17.99 12.44
CA SER A 42 3.31 18.40 11.09
C SER A 42 1.82 18.73 11.07
N THR A 43 1.47 19.95 10.68
CA THR A 43 0.07 20.35 10.50
C THR A 43 -0.16 20.64 9.04
N GLU A 44 -1.01 19.84 8.41
CA GLU A 44 -1.40 20.00 7.01
C GLU A 44 -2.79 20.65 6.95
N TRP A 45 -2.94 21.63 6.08
CA TRP A 45 -4.19 22.37 5.91
C TRP A 45 -4.62 22.24 4.46
N CYS A 46 -5.79 21.68 4.20
CA CYS A 46 -6.31 21.54 2.84
C CYS A 46 -7.46 22.52 2.61
N LEU A 47 -7.31 23.37 1.58
CA LEU A 47 -8.38 24.19 1.02
C LEU A 47 -9.03 23.41 -0.12
N VAL A 48 -10.22 22.86 0.14
CA VAL A 48 -10.99 22.19 -0.90
C VAL A 48 -11.80 23.23 -1.67
N PRO A 49 -11.62 23.38 -3.00
CA PRO A 49 -12.36 24.36 -3.79
C PRO A 49 -13.84 23.95 -3.90
N GLY A 50 -14.75 24.88 -3.62
CA GLY A 50 -16.20 24.65 -3.76
C GLY A 50 -16.63 24.52 -5.22
N ARG A 51 -17.86 23.99 -5.44
CA ARG A 51 -18.48 23.71 -6.76
C ARG A 51 -18.62 24.90 -7.73
N GLY A 52 -18.06 26.06 -7.43
CA GLY A 52 -18.02 27.20 -8.34
C GLY A 52 -16.83 28.10 -8.07
N ARG A 53 -15.61 27.70 -8.45
CA ARG A 53 -14.34 28.48 -8.59
C ARG A 53 -13.98 29.54 -7.52
N TYR A 54 -14.72 29.64 -6.44
CA TYR A 54 -14.49 30.52 -5.30
C TYR A 54 -14.34 29.64 -4.05
N PRO A 55 -13.32 29.89 -3.21
CA PRO A 55 -13.23 29.23 -1.91
C PRO A 55 -14.41 29.68 -1.05
N SER A 56 -15.31 28.76 -0.70
CA SER A 56 -16.38 29.06 0.24
C SER A 56 -15.79 29.14 1.65
N LYS A 57 -16.31 30.05 2.49
CA LYS A 57 -15.81 30.32 3.85
C LYS A 57 -15.93 29.12 4.81
N ALA A 58 -16.46 27.98 4.37
CA ALA A 58 -16.85 26.86 5.23
C ALA A 58 -15.95 25.62 5.15
N LEU A 59 -14.85 25.61 4.39
CA LEU A 59 -14.02 24.40 4.28
C LEU A 59 -12.55 24.65 4.60
N PHE A 60 -12.31 24.97 5.87
CA PHE A 60 -11.00 24.91 6.49
C PHE A 60 -10.85 23.52 7.14
N GLN A 61 -10.38 22.53 6.38
CA GLN A 61 -10.14 21.21 6.95
C GLN A 61 -8.70 21.15 7.45
N SER A 62 -8.54 21.46 8.73
CA SER A 62 -7.27 21.34 9.44
C SER A 62 -7.01 19.86 9.76
N ALA A 63 -5.98 19.27 9.15
CA ALA A 63 -5.51 17.94 9.49
C ALA A 63 -4.18 18.09 10.24
N GLY A 64 -4.25 18.10 11.57
CA GLY A 64 -3.07 17.94 12.41
C GLY A 64 -2.61 16.50 12.41
N SER A 65 -1.30 16.26 12.32
CA SER A 65 -0.72 14.96 12.62
C SER A 65 0.54 15.15 13.46
N VAL A 66 0.45 14.75 14.72
CA VAL A 66 1.62 14.71 15.60
C VAL A 66 2.41 13.44 15.30
N THR A 67 3.65 13.58 14.80
CA THR A 67 4.54 12.43 14.60
C THR A 67 5.66 12.44 15.64
N PHE A 68 5.76 11.35 16.38
CA PHE A 68 6.84 11.09 17.31
C PHE A 68 7.81 10.09 16.68
N LYS A 69 9.10 10.44 16.59
CA LYS A 69 10.11 9.56 16.00
C LYS A 69 11.31 9.53 16.93
N HIS A 70 11.45 8.42 17.64
CA HIS A 70 12.62 8.17 18.46
C HIS A 70 13.44 7.05 17.82
N ARG A 71 14.65 7.37 17.38
CA ARG A 71 15.56 6.44 16.68
C ARG A 71 16.72 6.08 17.59
N ASN A 72 17.24 4.87 17.42
CA ASN A 72 18.42 4.38 18.12
C ASN A 72 18.28 4.40 19.66
N ILE A 73 17.18 3.81 20.16
CA ILE A 73 16.94 3.63 21.61
C ILE A 73 18.13 2.88 22.22
N GLN A 74 18.76 3.47 23.24
CA GLN A 74 19.89 2.90 23.99
C GLN A 74 21.11 2.51 23.12
N GLY A 75 21.24 3.06 21.90
CA GLY A 75 22.34 2.70 20.99
C GLY A 75 22.15 1.36 20.25
N LEU A 76 20.96 0.75 20.32
CA LEU A 76 20.67 -0.59 19.78
C LEU A 76 20.05 -0.59 18.37
N ASN A 77 20.08 0.53 17.63
CA ASN A 77 19.44 0.67 16.29
C ASN A 77 17.95 0.29 16.26
N GLN A 78 17.27 0.49 17.39
CA GLN A 78 15.84 0.32 17.55
C GLN A 78 15.14 1.66 17.34
N SER A 79 14.02 1.68 16.62
CA SER A 79 13.25 2.90 16.42
C SER A 79 11.79 2.71 16.78
N LEU A 80 11.24 3.67 17.51
CA LEU A 80 9.83 3.81 17.80
C LEU A 80 9.29 5.01 17.03
N ILE A 81 8.26 4.77 16.22
CA ILE A 81 7.62 5.77 15.38
C ILE A 81 6.14 5.76 15.70
N GLY A 82 5.62 6.86 16.24
CA GLY A 82 4.20 7.07 16.49
C GLY A 82 3.67 8.20 15.62
N SER A 83 2.43 8.10 15.17
CA SER A 83 1.68 9.18 14.52
C SER A 83 0.25 9.12 15.00
N GLY A 84 -0.37 10.27 15.33
CA GLY A 84 -1.82 10.31 15.50
C GLY A 84 -2.38 11.42 16.40
N ASP A 85 -3.70 11.60 16.27
CA ASP A 85 -4.57 12.41 17.13
C ASP A 85 -5.70 11.51 17.72
N LEU A 86 -6.63 11.01 16.89
CA LEU A 86 -7.68 10.01 17.25
C LEU A 86 -7.49 8.66 16.54
N LEU A 87 -6.98 8.70 15.31
CA LEU A 87 -6.45 7.55 14.58
C LEU A 87 -4.94 7.54 14.79
N PHE A 88 -4.36 6.39 15.08
CA PHE A 88 -2.94 6.30 15.39
C PHE A 88 -2.27 5.12 14.70
N GLN A 89 -0.97 5.27 14.47
CA GLN A 89 -0.09 4.19 14.04
C GLN A 89 1.18 4.24 14.88
N LEU A 90 1.47 3.15 15.56
CA LEU A 90 2.65 2.97 16.39
C LEU A 90 3.49 1.81 15.84
N ASP A 91 4.66 2.14 15.31
CA ASP A 91 5.61 1.20 14.73
C ASP A 91 6.86 1.09 15.61
N TYR A 92 7.17 -0.13 16.05
CA TYR A 92 8.46 -0.47 16.63
C TYR A 92 9.27 -1.29 15.63
N VAL A 93 10.47 -0.83 15.30
CA VAL A 93 11.36 -1.46 14.33
C VAL A 93 12.68 -1.78 15.00
N HIS A 94 13.08 -3.04 14.89
CA HIS A 94 14.34 -3.58 15.34
C HIS A 94 15.12 -4.07 14.12
N SER A 95 16.16 -3.32 13.73
CA SER A 95 16.81 -3.48 12.42
C SER A 95 17.69 -4.73 12.30
N HIS A 96 18.24 -5.25 13.41
CA HIS A 96 19.19 -6.36 13.41
C HIS A 96 18.93 -7.35 14.56
N LEU A 97 18.02 -8.31 14.35
CA LEU A 97 17.65 -9.31 15.36
C LEU A 97 18.82 -10.23 15.77
N ASP A 98 19.56 -10.74 14.79
CA ASP A 98 20.48 -11.88 14.95
C ASP A 98 21.98 -11.48 14.88
N ASP A 99 22.32 -10.25 15.29
CA ASP A 99 23.66 -9.64 15.21
C ASP A 99 24.11 -9.26 13.78
N VAL A 100 25.01 -8.26 13.66
CA VAL A 100 25.43 -7.61 12.39
C VAL A 100 26.16 -8.59 11.45
N LYS A 101 26.70 -9.69 11.99
CA LYS A 101 27.48 -10.68 11.23
C LYS A 101 26.63 -11.72 10.50
N ASN A 102 25.32 -11.79 10.75
CA ASN A 102 24.46 -12.78 10.12
C ASN A 102 24.15 -12.38 8.65
N PRO A 103 24.45 -13.25 7.66
CA PRO A 103 24.22 -12.94 6.24
C PRO A 103 22.74 -12.71 5.89
N ARG A 104 21.79 -13.24 6.69
CA ARG A 104 20.35 -13.09 6.44
C ARG A 104 19.78 -11.75 6.90
N ASN A 105 20.54 -10.98 7.69
CA ASN A 105 20.21 -9.64 8.19
C ASN A 105 18.71 -9.45 8.53
N ARG A 106 18.24 -10.19 9.53
CA ARG A 106 16.83 -10.20 9.90
C ARG A 106 16.42 -8.92 10.63
N SER A 107 15.33 -8.30 10.20
CA SER A 107 14.71 -7.16 10.87
C SER A 107 13.32 -7.54 11.39
N PHE A 108 13.01 -7.13 12.62
CA PHE A 108 11.68 -7.28 13.21
C PHE A 108 10.96 -5.94 13.19
N LYS A 109 9.69 -5.96 12.81
CA LYS A 109 8.80 -4.81 12.87
C LYS A 109 7.50 -5.25 13.54
N THR A 110 7.09 -4.55 14.59
CA THR A 110 5.74 -4.67 15.16
C THR A 110 5.02 -3.35 15.02
N SER A 111 3.75 -3.40 14.66
CA SER A 111 2.91 -2.26 14.34
C SER A 111 1.57 -2.40 15.05
N PHE A 112 1.16 -1.36 15.76
CA PHE A 112 -0.17 -1.22 16.34
C PHE A 112 -0.89 -0.08 15.63
N VAL A 113 -2.00 -0.39 14.98
CA VAL A 113 -2.69 0.51 14.05
C VAL A 113 -4.14 0.65 14.47
N ASN A 114 -4.61 1.88 14.58
CA ASN A 114 -6.02 2.23 14.64
C ASN A 114 -6.30 3.22 13.50
N SER A 115 -6.93 2.72 12.43
CA SER A 115 -7.18 3.50 11.22
C SER A 115 -8.64 3.41 10.81
N ARG A 116 -9.15 4.49 10.21
CA ARG A 116 -10.50 4.57 9.64
C ARG A 116 -10.37 5.00 8.19
N LYS A 117 -10.96 4.23 7.27
CA LYS A 117 -10.93 4.50 5.83
C LYS A 117 -12.33 4.40 5.24
N LEU A 118 -12.62 5.22 4.23
CA LEU A 118 -13.83 5.04 3.42
C LEU A 118 -13.65 3.81 2.53
N SER A 119 -14.66 2.96 2.49
CA SER A 119 -14.68 1.78 1.63
C SER A 119 -15.23 2.14 0.26
N PRO A 120 -14.45 1.97 -0.83
CA PRO A 120 -14.94 2.12 -2.19
C PRO A 120 -15.82 0.94 -2.64
N ILE A 121 -15.97 -0.12 -1.84
CA ILE A 121 -16.72 -1.33 -2.20
C ILE A 121 -18.22 -1.13 -2.00
N PHE A 122 -18.61 -0.37 -0.97
CA PHE A 122 -20.00 -0.15 -0.60
C PHE A 122 -20.47 1.23 -1.06
N THR A 123 -20.48 1.46 -2.37
CA THR A 123 -20.94 2.72 -2.99
C THR A 123 -21.98 2.47 -4.08
N GLY A 124 -22.88 3.43 -4.29
CA GLY A 124 -23.86 3.40 -5.38
C GLY A 124 -23.28 3.68 -6.77
N GLY A 125 -22.00 4.09 -6.84
CA GLY A 125 -21.35 4.53 -8.08
C GLY A 125 -21.68 5.98 -8.45
N PRO A 126 -21.16 6.48 -9.59
CA PRO A 126 -21.28 7.88 -9.98
C PRO A 126 -22.75 8.28 -10.15
N GLY A 127 -23.14 9.38 -9.50
CA GLY A 127 -24.51 9.90 -9.52
C GLY A 127 -25.45 9.33 -8.47
N PHE A 128 -25.05 8.28 -7.73
CA PHE A 128 -25.83 7.69 -6.64
C PHE A 128 -25.13 7.78 -5.26
N GLU A 129 -24.02 8.51 -5.17
CA GLU A 129 -23.27 8.70 -3.92
C GLU A 129 -24.08 9.36 -2.80
N GLU A 130 -25.02 10.25 -3.15
CA GLU A 130 -25.92 10.88 -2.17
C GLU A 130 -26.97 9.89 -1.64
N VAL A 131 -27.36 8.93 -2.48
CA VAL A 131 -28.39 7.94 -2.17
C VAL A 131 -27.77 6.79 -1.37
N VAL A 132 -26.61 6.27 -1.80
CA VAL A 132 -25.82 5.25 -1.10
C VAL A 132 -24.44 5.83 -0.77
N PRO A 133 -24.28 6.42 0.42
CA PRO A 133 -22.99 6.96 0.85
C PRO A 133 -21.98 5.83 1.12
N PRO A 134 -20.68 6.08 0.88
CA PRO A 134 -19.64 5.12 1.18
C PRO A 134 -19.57 4.81 2.68
N MET A 135 -19.37 3.53 3.01
CA MET A 135 -19.24 3.08 4.39
C MET A 135 -17.84 3.31 4.93
N LEU A 136 -17.72 3.50 6.24
CA LEU A 136 -16.44 3.61 6.94
C LEU A 136 -16.00 2.24 7.45
N VAL A 137 -14.73 1.91 7.24
CA VAL A 137 -14.10 0.68 7.75
C VAL A 137 -13.03 1.11 8.74
N ASP A 138 -13.28 0.80 10.01
CA ASP A 138 -12.33 0.99 11.10
C ASP A 138 -11.55 -0.31 11.27
N ARG A 139 -10.22 -0.20 11.33
CA ARG A 139 -9.31 -1.31 11.58
C ARG A 139 -8.45 -1.00 12.78
N LEU A 140 -8.61 -1.80 13.82
CA LEU A 140 -7.73 -1.87 14.97
C LEU A 140 -6.91 -3.15 14.84
N GLY A 141 -5.60 -3.03 14.63
CA GLY A 141 -4.75 -4.15 14.30
C GLY A 141 -3.40 -4.14 15.02
N LEU A 142 -2.93 -5.33 15.37
CA LEU A 142 -1.56 -5.60 15.78
C LEU A 142 -0.90 -6.49 14.72
N GLN A 143 0.23 -6.04 14.17
CA GLN A 143 0.95 -6.76 13.12
C GLN A 143 2.40 -6.95 13.55
N ALA A 144 2.93 -8.17 13.46
CA ALA A 144 4.31 -8.49 13.78
C ALA A 144 4.95 -9.18 12.57
N ASN A 145 5.96 -8.55 11.99
CA ASN A 145 6.62 -8.96 10.76
C ASN A 145 8.12 -9.16 10.98
N ILE A 146 8.66 -10.24 10.44
CA ILE A 146 10.10 -10.49 10.34
C ILE A 146 10.45 -10.43 8.85
N THR A 147 11.45 -9.62 8.51
CA THR A 147 11.99 -9.54 7.15
C THR A 147 13.41 -10.07 7.14
N GLU A 148 13.70 -10.98 6.22
CA GLU A 148 15.02 -11.54 5.98
C GLU A 148 15.45 -11.35 4.52
N ASN A 149 16.75 -11.17 4.31
CA ASN A 149 17.31 -11.09 2.96
C ASN A 149 17.63 -12.51 2.49
N LEU A 150 16.86 -13.01 1.51
CA LEU A 150 17.11 -14.33 0.92
C LEU A 150 18.32 -14.29 -0.03
N THR A 151 18.43 -13.23 -0.82
CA THR A 151 19.59 -12.95 -1.69
C THR A 151 19.95 -11.47 -1.62
N ARG A 152 21.04 -11.03 -2.25
CA ARG A 152 21.41 -9.60 -2.31
C ARG A 152 20.32 -8.69 -2.91
N GLN A 153 19.37 -9.26 -3.63
CA GLN A 153 18.31 -8.53 -4.35
C GLN A 153 16.90 -9.04 -4.03
N SER A 154 16.77 -10.03 -3.15
CA SER A 154 15.49 -10.62 -2.77
C SER A 154 15.30 -10.52 -1.27
N LYS A 155 14.17 -9.96 -0.86
CA LYS A 155 13.72 -9.84 0.52
C LYS A 155 12.49 -10.70 0.71
N PHE A 156 12.44 -11.42 1.82
CA PHE A 156 11.31 -12.22 2.22
C PHE A 156 10.81 -11.72 3.57
N THR A 157 9.54 -11.38 3.65
CA THR A 157 8.87 -10.89 4.85
C THR A 157 7.78 -11.89 5.22
N TYR A 158 7.77 -12.35 6.46
CA TYR A 158 6.71 -13.18 6.99
C TYR A 158 6.26 -12.61 8.33
N GLY A 159 4.97 -12.70 8.61
CA GLY A 159 4.41 -12.08 9.80
C GLY A 159 3.00 -12.55 10.13
N LEU A 160 2.53 -12.08 11.27
CA LEU A 160 1.20 -12.35 11.80
C LEU A 160 0.48 -11.03 12.03
N ALA A 161 -0.79 -10.98 11.66
CA ALA A 161 -1.67 -9.85 11.86
C ALA A 161 -2.91 -10.30 12.63
N PHE A 162 -3.25 -9.54 13.67
CA PHE A 162 -4.46 -9.68 14.47
C PHE A 162 -5.26 -8.41 14.28
N GLU A 163 -6.45 -8.49 13.70
CA GLU A 163 -7.26 -7.32 13.35
C GLU A 163 -8.68 -7.46 13.86
N GLU A 164 -9.19 -6.40 14.49
CA GLU A 164 -10.62 -6.15 14.68
C GLU A 164 -11.07 -5.09 13.67
N ILE A 165 -12.04 -5.46 12.85
CA ILE A 165 -12.56 -4.68 11.74
C ILE A 165 -14.02 -4.36 12.06
N THR A 166 -14.36 -3.08 12.08
CA THR A 166 -15.74 -2.64 12.31
C THR A 166 -16.20 -1.77 11.14
N THR A 167 -17.40 -2.06 10.64
CA THR A 167 -18.00 -1.31 9.53
C THR A 167 -19.06 -0.36 10.06
N ARG A 168 -18.93 0.92 9.71
CA ARG A 168 -19.80 1.99 10.18
C ARG A 168 -20.48 2.70 9.02
N ASP A 169 -21.69 3.17 9.27
CA ASP A 169 -22.41 4.05 8.36
C ASP A 169 -21.86 5.49 8.41
N LYS A 170 -22.43 6.40 7.62
CA LYS A 170 -22.03 7.82 7.62
C LYS A 170 -22.25 8.51 8.98
N ASN A 171 -23.17 7.98 9.79
CA ASN A 171 -23.55 8.53 11.09
C ASN A 171 -22.68 7.96 12.22
N GLY A 172 -21.72 7.08 11.91
CA GLY A 172 -20.81 6.44 12.86
C GLY A 172 -21.38 5.23 13.59
N GLN A 173 -22.58 4.77 13.22
CA GLN A 173 -23.23 3.59 13.78
C GLN A 173 -22.71 2.33 13.11
N ILE A 174 -22.60 1.24 13.87
CA ILE A 174 -22.18 -0.05 13.34
C ILE A 174 -23.30 -0.58 12.44
N SER A 175 -22.95 -0.88 11.19
CA SER A 175 -23.90 -1.42 10.22
C SER A 175 -23.39 -2.76 9.69
N ALA A 176 -24.19 -3.81 9.91
CA ALA A 176 -23.92 -5.17 9.47
C ALA A 176 -24.17 -5.39 7.98
N ASN A 177 -25.06 -4.59 7.39
CA ASN A 177 -25.43 -4.67 5.99
C ASN A 177 -25.16 -3.33 5.30
N GLY A 178 -24.77 -3.41 4.03
CA GLY A 178 -24.65 -2.27 3.16
C GLY A 178 -26.02 -1.74 2.76
N LEU A 179 -26.05 -0.52 2.23
CA LEU A 179 -27.26 0.01 1.60
C LEU A 179 -27.38 -0.54 0.18
N MET A 180 -28.60 -0.93 -0.20
CA MET A 180 -28.93 -1.39 -1.55
C MET A 180 -29.86 -0.38 -2.23
N LEU A 181 -29.57 -0.03 -3.48
CA LEU A 181 -30.47 0.76 -4.33
C LEU A 181 -31.64 -0.12 -4.79
N LEU A 182 -32.88 0.36 -4.59
CA LEU A 182 -34.07 -0.27 -5.17
C LEU A 182 -34.30 0.25 -6.60
N PRO A 183 -34.95 -0.54 -7.47
CA PRO A 183 -35.31 -0.13 -8.85
C PRO A 183 -36.15 1.14 -8.94
N TYR A 184 -36.84 1.52 -7.86
CA TYR A 184 -37.70 2.70 -7.78
C TYR A 184 -36.99 3.95 -7.21
N GLY A 185 -35.66 3.92 -7.06
CA GLY A 185 -34.86 5.07 -6.59
C GLY A 185 -34.81 5.26 -5.07
N GLY A 186 -35.29 4.29 -4.30
CA GLY A 186 -35.15 4.25 -2.84
C GLY A 186 -33.93 3.45 -2.38
N THR A 187 -33.63 3.50 -1.07
CA THR A 187 -32.60 2.64 -0.45
C THR A 187 -33.20 1.63 0.51
N SER A 188 -32.59 0.44 0.56
CA SER A 188 -32.88 -0.60 1.54
C SER A 188 -31.66 -0.83 2.42
N VAL A 189 -31.89 -1.05 3.71
CA VAL A 189 -30.86 -1.46 4.69
C VAL A 189 -30.58 -2.98 4.62
N ASN A 190 -31.38 -3.72 3.86
CA ASN A 190 -31.19 -5.17 3.61
C ASN A 190 -30.24 -5.42 2.43
N GLY A 191 -29.17 -4.64 2.31
CA GLY A 191 -28.12 -4.89 1.33
C GLY A 191 -27.20 -6.04 1.75
N PRO A 192 -26.10 -6.25 0.99
CA PRO A 192 -25.17 -7.34 1.24
C PRO A 192 -24.47 -7.18 2.60
N PRO A 193 -24.09 -8.30 3.25
CA PRO A 193 -23.35 -8.25 4.51
C PRO A 193 -22.00 -7.57 4.30
N THR A 194 -21.68 -6.63 5.19
CA THR A 194 -20.46 -5.82 5.13
C THR A 194 -19.26 -6.60 5.63
N THR A 195 -19.49 -7.50 6.58
CA THR A 195 -18.49 -8.35 7.23
C THR A 195 -18.80 -9.84 7.01
N LEU A 196 -17.81 -10.71 7.18
CA LEU A 196 -17.99 -12.15 7.02
C LEU A 196 -18.93 -12.74 8.08
N SER A 197 -18.92 -12.18 9.30
CA SER A 197 -19.83 -12.60 10.37
C SER A 197 -21.27 -12.10 10.20
N GLY A 198 -21.52 -11.12 9.33
CA GLY A 198 -22.82 -10.47 9.20
C GLY A 198 -23.26 -9.66 10.42
N THR A 199 -22.34 -9.31 11.32
CA THR A 199 -22.64 -8.50 12.53
C THR A 199 -22.15 -7.05 12.43
N GLY A 200 -21.35 -6.73 11.42
CA GLY A 200 -20.67 -5.44 11.30
C GLY A 200 -19.34 -5.35 12.07
N ILE A 201 -18.97 -6.42 12.79
CA ILE A 201 -17.70 -6.55 13.51
C ILE A 201 -17.06 -7.90 13.19
N ASP A 202 -15.85 -7.89 12.63
CA ASP A 202 -15.05 -9.09 12.42
C ASP A 202 -13.76 -9.01 13.22
N ARG A 203 -13.42 -10.11 13.89
CA ARG A 203 -12.08 -10.34 14.41
C ARG A 203 -11.43 -11.40 13.54
N SER A 204 -10.22 -11.14 13.07
CA SER A 204 -9.51 -12.10 12.25
C SER A 204 -8.04 -12.13 12.59
N THR A 205 -7.44 -13.28 12.33
CA THR A 205 -6.01 -13.49 12.43
C THR A 205 -5.53 -14.03 11.10
N SER A 206 -4.45 -13.44 10.60
CA SER A 206 -3.88 -13.82 9.31
C SER A 206 -2.37 -13.90 9.40
N GLN A 207 -1.81 -14.82 8.61
CA GLN A 207 -0.40 -14.89 8.33
C GLN A 207 -0.12 -14.16 7.02
N HIS A 208 0.83 -13.24 7.05
CA HIS A 208 1.28 -12.47 5.90
C HIS A 208 2.63 -12.99 5.44
N ASN A 209 2.76 -13.36 4.17
CA ASN A 209 4.02 -13.74 3.55
C ASN A 209 4.23 -12.95 2.26
N GLN A 210 5.32 -12.20 2.17
CA GLN A 210 5.65 -11.36 1.03
C GLN A 210 7.08 -11.64 0.56
N CYS A 211 7.26 -11.85 -0.74
CA CYS A 211 8.55 -11.94 -1.39
C CYS A 211 8.69 -10.77 -2.37
N HIS A 212 9.75 -9.98 -2.20
CA HIS A 212 10.13 -8.92 -3.09
C HIS A 212 11.46 -9.27 -3.74
N SER A 213 11.51 -9.33 -5.06
CA SER A 213 12.69 -9.69 -5.83
C SER A 213 12.93 -8.66 -6.93
N LEU A 214 14.15 -8.14 -7.01
CA LEU A 214 14.61 -7.38 -8.16
C LEU A 214 15.44 -8.29 -9.06
N SER A 215 15.14 -8.30 -10.36
CA SER A 215 15.99 -8.96 -11.34
C SER A 215 17.21 -8.10 -11.68
N THR A 216 18.41 -8.69 -11.61
CA THR A 216 19.72 -8.07 -11.85
C THR A 216 19.83 -7.36 -13.21
N SER A 217 19.20 -7.89 -14.27
CA SER A 217 19.53 -7.50 -15.64
C SER A 217 18.78 -6.27 -16.16
N GLN A 218 17.63 -5.93 -15.57
CA GLN A 218 16.72 -4.90 -16.10
C GLN A 218 15.99 -4.10 -15.02
N HIS A 219 16.39 -4.23 -13.74
CA HIS A 219 15.74 -3.55 -12.62
C HIS A 219 14.21 -3.76 -12.60
N ASN A 220 13.76 -4.98 -12.94
CA ASN A 220 12.35 -5.33 -12.98
C ASN A 220 11.90 -5.80 -11.59
N PRO A 221 11.14 -4.99 -10.83
CA PRO A 221 10.63 -5.41 -9.53
C PRO A 221 9.52 -6.45 -9.71
N ARG A 222 9.58 -7.48 -8.87
CA ARG A 222 8.55 -8.51 -8.76
C ARG A 222 8.17 -8.63 -7.29
N GLN A 223 6.88 -8.53 -7.02
CA GLN A 223 6.34 -8.66 -5.68
C GLN A 223 5.26 -9.73 -5.68
N HIS A 224 5.44 -10.71 -4.79
CA HIS A 224 4.49 -11.78 -4.56
C HIS A 224 4.06 -11.68 -3.10
N GLN A 225 2.77 -11.61 -2.83
CA GLN A 225 2.21 -11.57 -1.50
C GLN A 225 1.15 -12.65 -1.36
N VAL A 226 1.20 -13.37 -0.24
CA VAL A 226 0.26 -14.44 0.12
C VAL A 226 -0.16 -14.21 1.56
N ASP A 227 -1.44 -13.88 1.75
CA ASP A 227 -2.07 -13.69 3.05
C ASP A 227 -3.00 -14.86 3.32
N GLN A 228 -2.82 -15.54 4.44
CA GLN A 228 -3.59 -16.72 4.82
C GLN A 228 -4.38 -16.44 6.09
N GLY A 229 -5.71 -16.54 6.02
CA GLY A 229 -6.58 -16.52 7.19
C GLY A 229 -6.41 -17.82 7.97
N LEU A 230 -6.08 -17.71 9.27
CA LEU A 230 -5.82 -18.87 10.13
C LEU A 230 -7.12 -19.50 10.69
N GLY A 231 -8.28 -18.95 10.34
CA GLY A 231 -9.56 -19.42 10.86
C GLY A 231 -9.80 -19.08 12.34
N ILE A 232 -8.94 -18.29 12.99
CA ILE A 232 -9.17 -17.87 14.38
C ILE A 232 -9.84 -16.49 14.35
N GLY A 233 -11.06 -16.41 14.89
CA GLY A 233 -11.81 -15.17 14.98
C GLY A 233 -13.32 -15.33 14.73
N SER A 234 -13.97 -14.24 14.34
CA SER A 234 -15.40 -14.19 14.04
C SER A 234 -15.71 -15.02 12.78
N ASN A 235 -16.57 -16.03 12.91
CA ASN A 235 -16.99 -16.91 11.82
C ASN A 235 -15.86 -17.71 11.13
N PHE A 236 -14.75 -17.96 11.85
CA PHE A 236 -13.62 -18.79 11.40
C PHE A 236 -13.13 -18.48 9.96
N PRO A 237 -12.61 -17.26 9.69
CA PRO A 237 -12.23 -16.85 8.34
C PRO A 237 -11.02 -17.65 7.84
N LEU A 238 -11.30 -18.62 6.96
CA LEU A 238 -10.30 -19.42 6.26
C LEU A 238 -10.23 -18.98 4.80
N TYR A 239 -9.19 -18.21 4.49
CA TYR A 239 -8.96 -17.72 3.13
C TYR A 239 -7.48 -17.73 2.79
N ASN A 240 -7.18 -17.78 1.49
CA ASN A 240 -5.85 -17.60 0.94
C ASN A 240 -5.95 -16.50 -0.12
N ARG A 241 -5.38 -15.34 0.18
CA ARG A 241 -5.33 -14.19 -0.72
C ARG A 241 -3.93 -14.10 -1.30
N HIS A 242 -3.84 -14.10 -2.62
CA HIS A 242 -2.58 -13.99 -3.34
C HIS A 242 -2.59 -12.74 -4.20
N GLN A 243 -1.48 -12.02 -4.19
CA GLN A 243 -1.24 -10.84 -5.02
C GLN A 243 0.10 -10.97 -5.71
N LEU A 244 0.12 -10.64 -7.00
CA LEU A 244 1.29 -10.68 -7.85
C LEU A 244 1.38 -9.37 -8.61
N THR A 245 2.46 -8.63 -8.37
CA THR A 245 2.79 -7.42 -9.10
C THR A 245 4.10 -7.63 -9.87
N LEU A 246 4.05 -7.40 -11.16
CA LEU A 246 5.18 -7.54 -12.07
C LEU A 246 5.33 -6.24 -12.87
N THR A 247 6.46 -5.57 -12.70
CA THR A 247 6.79 -4.41 -13.55
C THR A 247 8.02 -4.74 -14.38
N ARG A 248 7.92 -4.52 -15.69
CA ARG A 248 9.01 -4.73 -16.64
C ARG A 248 9.30 -3.45 -17.41
N PHE A 249 10.54 -3.01 -17.35
CA PHE A 249 11.05 -1.88 -18.12
C PHE A 249 11.75 -2.41 -19.37
N ILE A 250 11.29 -1.99 -20.54
CA ILE A 250 11.84 -2.37 -21.83
C ILE A 250 12.34 -1.10 -22.53
N PRO A 251 13.66 -0.87 -22.62
CA PRO A 251 14.20 0.26 -23.36
C PRO A 251 13.96 0.04 -24.87
N LEU A 252 13.25 0.96 -25.53
CA LEU A 252 12.90 0.84 -26.95
C LEU A 252 14.08 1.19 -27.87
N LYS A 253 15.02 2.01 -27.38
CA LYS A 253 16.27 2.32 -28.08
C LYS A 253 17.46 2.11 -27.15
N LYS A 254 18.51 1.48 -27.67
CA LYS A 254 19.83 1.44 -27.03
C LYS A 254 20.50 2.78 -27.31
N VAL A 255 20.47 3.69 -26.34
CA VAL A 255 21.19 4.97 -26.41
C VAL A 255 22.39 4.85 -25.47
N GLU A 256 23.54 5.40 -25.88
CA GLU A 256 24.72 5.46 -25.02
C GLU A 256 24.46 6.39 -23.84
N GLU A 257 24.58 5.86 -22.62
CA GLU A 257 24.50 6.61 -21.36
C GLU A 257 25.66 7.63 -21.31
N GLY A 258 25.37 8.89 -21.62
CA GLY A 258 26.32 9.99 -21.59
C GLY A 258 25.67 11.26 -21.05
N SER A 259 26.41 12.07 -20.29
CA SER A 259 25.88 13.33 -19.75
C SER A 259 25.56 14.30 -20.89
N GLY A 260 24.28 14.51 -21.16
CA GLY A 260 23.79 15.37 -22.24
C GLY A 260 22.95 14.65 -23.31
N ASN A 261 22.91 13.32 -23.32
CA ASN A 261 22.09 12.55 -24.25
C ASN A 261 20.64 12.46 -23.77
N ARG A 262 19.69 12.45 -24.71
CA ARG A 262 18.26 12.24 -24.41
C ARG A 262 18.08 10.88 -23.75
N GLN A 263 17.31 10.84 -22.65
CA GLN A 263 16.91 9.56 -22.05
C GLN A 263 16.17 8.73 -23.12
N PRO A 264 16.52 7.45 -23.30
CA PRO A 264 15.87 6.60 -24.29
C PRO A 264 14.38 6.45 -23.94
N PRO A 265 13.50 6.35 -24.94
CA PRO A 265 12.10 6.02 -24.69
C PRO A 265 12.01 4.63 -24.01
N VAL A 266 11.25 4.55 -22.93
CA VAL A 266 11.08 3.33 -22.14
C VAL A 266 9.63 2.89 -22.20
N LEU A 267 9.42 1.63 -22.53
CA LEU A 267 8.14 0.97 -22.40
C LEU A 267 8.05 0.31 -21.03
N VAL A 268 7.05 0.69 -20.25
CA VAL A 268 6.76 0.14 -18.92
C VAL A 268 5.57 -0.78 -19.05
N LEU A 269 5.79 -2.07 -18.80
CA LEU A 269 4.72 -3.05 -18.69
C LEU A 269 4.47 -3.33 -17.21
N HIS A 270 3.27 -3.06 -16.74
CA HIS A 270 2.83 -3.34 -15.39
C HIS A 270 1.70 -4.38 -15.43
N GLY A 271 1.86 -5.48 -14.71
CA GLY A 271 0.83 -6.50 -14.52
C GLY A 271 0.53 -6.64 -13.04
N TYR A 272 -0.75 -6.55 -12.68
CA TYR A 272 -1.24 -6.80 -11.34
C TYR A 272 -2.30 -7.90 -11.37
N TYR A 273 -2.07 -8.94 -10.58
CA TYR A 273 -3.01 -10.03 -10.38
C TYR A 273 -3.33 -10.16 -8.90
N GLY A 274 -4.61 -10.14 -8.58
CA GLY A 274 -5.11 -10.35 -7.22
C GLY A 274 -6.15 -11.46 -7.24
N GLY A 275 -6.08 -12.38 -6.29
CA GLY A 275 -7.09 -13.40 -6.12
C GLY A 275 -7.26 -13.79 -4.67
N CYS A 276 -8.46 -14.29 -4.34
CA CYS A 276 -8.68 -14.89 -3.05
C CYS A 276 -9.52 -16.16 -3.16
N ILE A 277 -9.09 -17.21 -2.45
CA ILE A 277 -9.75 -18.51 -2.37
C ILE A 277 -10.23 -18.69 -0.93
N GLY A 278 -11.51 -19.05 -0.74
CA GLY A 278 -12.12 -19.29 0.58
C GLY A 278 -13.03 -18.16 1.06
N ASP A 279 -13.15 -18.07 2.39
CA ASP A 279 -14.07 -17.19 3.12
C ASP A 279 -13.49 -15.78 3.25
N PHE A 280 -13.41 -15.14 2.10
CA PHE A 280 -12.88 -13.80 1.94
C PHE A 280 -13.92 -12.73 2.27
N PRO A 281 -13.62 -11.81 3.20
CA PRO A 281 -14.58 -10.80 3.62
C PRO A 281 -14.81 -9.73 2.54
N SER A 282 -16.05 -9.23 2.47
CA SER A 282 -16.48 -8.23 1.49
C SER A 282 -15.66 -6.93 1.57
N TYR A 283 -15.23 -6.51 2.76
CA TYR A 283 -14.47 -5.27 2.97
C TYR A 283 -13.02 -5.30 2.46
N ASP A 284 -12.47 -6.47 2.13
CA ASP A 284 -11.12 -6.61 1.59
C ASP A 284 -11.10 -6.85 0.07
N ALA A 285 -12.27 -6.83 -0.57
CA ALA A 285 -12.40 -7.08 -2.00
C ALA A 285 -11.56 -6.15 -2.87
N PHE A 286 -11.07 -6.71 -3.98
CA PHE A 286 -10.28 -5.95 -4.93
C PHE A 286 -11.21 -5.00 -5.68
N VAL A 287 -11.01 -3.71 -5.47
CA VAL A 287 -11.76 -2.66 -6.14
C VAL A 287 -11.13 -2.29 -7.46
N LEU A 288 -12.00 -1.91 -8.41
CA LEU A 288 -11.64 -1.51 -9.76
C LEU A 288 -11.88 -0.02 -9.92
N GLY A 289 -10.96 0.67 -10.58
CA GLY A 289 -11.03 2.11 -10.80
C GLY A 289 -10.29 2.93 -9.76
N GLY A 290 -10.02 4.18 -10.10
CA GLY A 290 -9.19 5.10 -9.33
C GLY A 290 -7.80 5.30 -9.93
N PRO A 291 -7.00 6.22 -9.36
CA PRO A 291 -5.74 6.67 -9.94
C PRO A 291 -4.66 5.58 -10.08
N ASN A 292 -4.76 4.51 -9.28
CA ASN A 292 -3.77 3.41 -9.25
C ASN A 292 -4.25 2.14 -9.98
N SER A 293 -5.43 2.19 -10.62
CA SER A 293 -6.04 1.08 -11.36
C SER A 293 -6.38 1.59 -12.75
N VAL A 294 -7.65 1.92 -13.02
CA VAL A 294 -8.10 2.53 -14.27
C VAL A 294 -8.33 4.02 -14.08
N ARG A 295 -7.49 4.84 -14.70
CA ARG A 295 -7.63 6.30 -14.70
C ARG A 295 -8.89 6.70 -15.46
N GLY A 296 -9.55 7.76 -14.98
CA GLY A 296 -10.83 8.24 -15.52
C GLY A 296 -12.06 7.67 -14.81
N TYR A 297 -11.92 6.58 -14.03
CA TYR A 297 -12.97 6.07 -13.15
C TYR A 297 -12.67 6.38 -11.69
N THR A 298 -13.72 6.60 -10.90
CA THR A 298 -13.62 6.75 -9.45
C THR A 298 -13.32 5.39 -8.78
N MET A 299 -12.76 5.41 -7.58
CA MET A 299 -12.42 4.17 -6.86
C MET A 299 -13.68 3.34 -6.59
N GLY A 300 -13.68 2.09 -7.07
CA GLY A 300 -14.80 1.15 -6.87
C GLY A 300 -15.93 1.30 -7.88
N GLU A 301 -15.85 2.25 -8.82
CA GLU A 301 -16.90 2.52 -9.82
C GLU A 301 -17.11 1.35 -10.78
N LEU A 302 -16.01 0.71 -11.21
CA LEU A 302 -16.06 -0.43 -12.12
C LEU A 302 -16.51 -1.71 -11.41
N GLY A 303 -16.49 -1.71 -10.07
CA GLY A 303 -16.96 -2.78 -9.20
C GLY A 303 -15.87 -3.34 -8.29
N ALA A 304 -16.23 -4.39 -7.54
CA ALA A 304 -15.32 -5.12 -6.67
C ALA A 304 -15.36 -6.61 -7.00
N ALA A 305 -14.21 -7.30 -6.95
CA ALA A 305 -14.12 -8.72 -7.29
C ALA A 305 -13.24 -9.50 -6.32
N LYS A 306 -13.46 -10.82 -6.27
CA LYS A 306 -12.57 -11.76 -5.58
C LYS A 306 -11.29 -12.04 -6.37
N HIS A 307 -11.35 -11.93 -7.70
CA HIS A 307 -10.20 -12.05 -8.59
C HIS A 307 -10.17 -10.91 -9.59
N ILE A 308 -8.97 -10.36 -9.78
CA ILE A 308 -8.68 -9.20 -10.60
C ILE A 308 -7.40 -9.48 -11.39
N LEU A 309 -7.40 -9.07 -12.66
CA LEU A 309 -6.21 -9.03 -13.49
C LEU A 309 -6.17 -7.68 -14.21
N GLU A 310 -5.16 -6.88 -13.89
CA GLU A 310 -4.86 -5.59 -14.48
C GLU A 310 -3.58 -5.69 -15.29
N ASN A 311 -3.60 -5.13 -16.50
CA ASN A 311 -2.42 -4.94 -17.31
C ASN A 311 -2.38 -3.49 -17.80
N THR A 312 -1.26 -2.82 -17.55
CA THR A 312 -1.01 -1.45 -17.98
C THR A 312 0.26 -1.43 -18.81
N CYS A 313 0.20 -0.70 -19.91
CA CYS A 313 1.32 -0.45 -20.81
C CYS A 313 1.52 1.05 -20.91
N GLU A 314 2.61 1.56 -20.35
CA GLU A 314 2.96 2.98 -20.42
C GLU A 314 4.17 3.19 -21.32
N GLU A 315 4.09 4.16 -22.21
CA GLU A 315 5.20 4.62 -23.02
C GLU A 315 5.67 5.97 -22.49
N HIS A 316 6.92 6.00 -22.00
CA HIS A 316 7.56 7.22 -21.49
C HIS A 316 8.46 7.79 -22.58
N THR A 317 8.08 8.96 -23.11
CA THR A 317 8.84 9.67 -24.17
C THR A 317 9.19 11.09 -23.73
N CYS A 318 10.48 11.43 -23.77
CA CYS A 318 10.94 12.78 -23.42
C CYS A 318 11.02 13.67 -24.67
N MET A 319 10.27 14.77 -24.67
CA MET A 319 10.26 15.80 -25.72
C MET A 319 10.81 17.12 -25.18
N HIS A 320 12.05 17.46 -25.56
CA HIS A 320 12.65 18.80 -25.46
C HIS A 320 12.55 19.57 -24.12
N LEU A 321 12.27 18.90 -23.00
CA LEU A 321 12.12 19.36 -21.58
C LEU A 321 10.77 18.95 -20.93
N LEU A 322 9.85 18.36 -21.69
CA LEU A 322 8.59 17.78 -21.21
C LEU A 322 8.65 16.25 -21.27
N SER A 323 8.23 15.59 -20.19
CA SER A 323 7.92 14.16 -20.22
C SER A 323 6.49 13.99 -20.73
N MET A 324 6.31 13.20 -21.79
CA MET A 324 4.99 12.73 -22.22
C MET A 324 4.85 11.27 -21.84
N GLU A 325 3.71 10.95 -21.23
CA GLU A 325 3.31 9.60 -20.87
C GLU A 325 2.06 9.26 -21.69
N THR A 326 2.14 8.20 -22.50
CA THR A 326 0.96 7.61 -23.14
C THR A 326 0.69 6.29 -22.44
N ILE A 327 -0.54 6.10 -21.97
CA ILE A 327 -0.89 4.97 -21.11
C ILE A 327 -2.03 4.21 -21.78
N TRP A 328 -1.87 2.90 -21.87
CA TRP A 328 -2.92 1.97 -22.26
C TRP A 328 -3.22 1.05 -21.09
N GLU A 329 -4.46 1.07 -20.60
CA GLU A 329 -4.91 0.25 -19.47
C GLU A 329 -5.94 -0.77 -19.96
N ALA A 330 -5.74 -2.04 -19.62
CA ALA A 330 -6.66 -3.12 -19.93
C ALA A 330 -6.86 -4.02 -18.71
N GLN A 331 -8.12 -4.33 -18.41
CA GLN A 331 -8.47 -5.04 -17.19
C GLN A 331 -9.47 -6.16 -17.42
N TRP A 332 -9.31 -7.23 -16.63
CA TRP A 332 -10.12 -8.43 -16.68
C TRP A 332 -10.56 -8.82 -15.27
N THR A 333 -11.84 -9.16 -15.12
CA THR A 333 -12.40 -9.71 -13.89
C THR A 333 -12.81 -11.15 -14.15
N LEU A 334 -12.21 -12.09 -13.42
CA LEU A 334 -12.55 -13.51 -13.50
C LEU A 334 -13.46 -13.83 -12.32
N LYS A 335 -14.77 -13.98 -12.59
CA LYS A 335 -15.83 -14.05 -11.56
C LYS A 335 -15.84 -12.82 -10.64
N GLY A 336 -16.37 -11.72 -11.17
CA GLY A 336 -16.75 -10.59 -10.34
C GLY A 336 -17.93 -10.96 -9.44
N ILE A 337 -17.86 -10.58 -8.16
CA ILE A 337 -19.09 -10.21 -7.46
C ILE A 337 -19.48 -8.88 -8.12
N ARG A 338 -20.20 -8.93 -9.25
CA ARG A 338 -20.81 -7.72 -9.79
C ARG A 338 -21.95 -7.37 -8.83
N GLN A 339 -21.61 -6.77 -7.69
CA GLN A 339 -22.57 -5.97 -6.92
C GLN A 339 -22.78 -4.65 -7.67
N ARG A 340 -23.20 -4.76 -8.95
CA ARG A 340 -24.14 -3.78 -9.45
C ARG A 340 -25.39 -4.03 -8.62
N PHE A 341 -25.88 -3.02 -7.93
CA PHE A 341 -27.22 -3.03 -7.34
C PHE A 341 -28.32 -3.01 -8.42
N THR A 342 -28.10 -3.74 -9.51
CA THR A 342 -29.02 -4.09 -10.58
C THR A 342 -28.70 -5.55 -10.92
N GLY A 343 -29.67 -6.44 -10.67
CA GLY A 343 -29.47 -7.89 -10.64
C GLY A 343 -29.16 -8.52 -11.99
N GLU A 344 -27.90 -8.53 -12.40
CA GLU A 344 -27.45 -9.25 -13.59
C GLU A 344 -26.13 -10.01 -13.33
N ARG A 345 -26.20 -11.33 -13.50
CA ARG A 345 -25.07 -12.26 -13.43
C ARG A 345 -24.30 -12.27 -14.76
N ASP A 346 -23.00 -12.51 -14.64
CA ASP A 346 -22.05 -12.94 -15.68
C ASP A 346 -21.86 -12.00 -16.88
N MET A 347 -20.88 -11.08 -16.80
CA MET A 347 -20.17 -10.61 -18.00
C MET A 347 -18.71 -10.26 -17.69
N VAL A 348 -17.79 -10.90 -18.43
CA VAL A 348 -16.39 -10.48 -18.58
C VAL A 348 -16.40 -9.36 -19.62
N HIS A 349 -16.23 -8.11 -19.20
CA HIS A 349 -16.05 -7.00 -20.14
C HIS A 349 -14.60 -6.50 -20.07
N PRO A 350 -13.88 -6.46 -21.20
CA PRO A 350 -12.66 -5.67 -21.28
C PRO A 350 -13.06 -4.20 -21.17
N VAL A 351 -12.57 -3.51 -20.14
CA VAL A 351 -12.64 -2.04 -20.06
C VAL A 351 -11.28 -1.54 -20.52
N VAL A 352 -11.29 -0.72 -21.57
CA VAL A 352 -10.09 -0.07 -22.13
C VAL A 352 -10.28 1.43 -21.93
N SER A 353 -9.39 2.04 -21.16
CA SER A 353 -9.20 3.49 -21.13
C SER A 353 -7.94 3.82 -21.94
N VAL A 354 -8.01 4.91 -22.71
CA VAL A 354 -6.93 5.47 -23.53
C VAL A 354 -6.66 6.89 -23.06
#